data_AF-A0A925XU89-F1
#
_entry.id   AF-A0A925XU89-F1
#
_cell.length_a   1.000
_cell.length_b   1.000
_cell.length_c   1.000
_cell.angle_alpha   90.00
_cell.angle_beta   90.00
_cell.angle_gamma   90.00
#
_symmetry.space_group_name_H-M   'P 1'
#
loop_
_entity.id
_entity.type
_entity.pdbx_description
1 polymer ?
#
loop_
_entity_poly.entity_id
_entity_poly.type
_entity_poly.pdbx_seq_one_letter_code
_entity_poly.pdbx_strand_id
1 'polypeptide(L)'
;VRYKLDRSGIKVSLRYWLALSIPDRQRLIGAPEGEHYAALVAAIAREYDFPVVPIEADPPPDPATPQLGIAPALWSQLTPFERFVCVKSRPERLGEILAAALPGCITAQE
;
A
#
# COMPACT_ATOMS: atom_id res chain seq x y z
N VAL A 1 -5.36 11.17 6.29
CA VAL A 1 -6.32 10.09 6.64
C VAL A 1 -6.02 8.80 5.91
N ARG A 2 -5.92 8.81 4.56
CA ARG A 2 -5.69 7.59 3.78
C ARG A 2 -4.51 6.74 4.27
N TYR A 3 -3.35 7.36 4.43
CA TYR A 3 -2.17 6.70 5.00
C TYR A 3 -2.43 5.99 6.34
N LYS A 4 -3.19 6.60 7.25
CA LYS A 4 -3.50 6.04 8.57
C LYS A 4 -4.46 4.86 8.50
N LEU A 5 -5.43 4.93 7.57
CA LEU A 5 -6.32 3.82 7.25
C LEU A 5 -5.52 2.64 6.69
N ASP A 6 -4.61 2.89 5.74
CA ASP A 6 -3.76 1.87 5.13
C ASP A 6 -2.85 1.21 6.17
N ARG A 7 -2.19 2.01 7.02
CA ARG A 7 -1.37 1.54 8.16
C ARG A 7 -2.14 0.71 9.18
N SER A 8 -3.45 0.95 9.30
CA SER A 8 -4.33 0.23 10.22
C SER A 8 -4.99 -0.98 9.57
N GLY A 9 -4.68 -1.28 8.29
CA GLY A 9 -5.29 -2.38 7.55
C GLY A 9 -6.79 -2.18 7.27
N ILE A 10 -7.28 -0.96 7.33
CA ILE A 10 -8.72 -0.64 7.25
C ILE A 10 -9.04 0.07 5.94
N LYS A 11 -10.02 -0.45 5.21
CA LYS A 11 -10.62 0.18 4.04
C LYS A 11 -11.95 0.82 4.41
N VAL A 12 -12.04 2.13 4.17
CA VAL A 12 -13.30 2.89 4.21
C VAL A 12 -13.66 3.29 2.79
N SER A 13 -14.87 2.97 2.36
CA SER A 13 -15.39 3.41 1.05
C SER A 13 -15.54 4.92 1.01
N LEU A 14 -15.25 5.51 -0.15
CA LEU A 14 -15.43 6.95 -0.39
C LEU A 14 -16.88 7.39 -0.09
N ARG A 15 -17.88 6.54 -0.38
CA ARG A 15 -19.29 6.82 -0.06
C ARG A 15 -19.48 7.08 1.44
N TYR A 16 -18.92 6.22 2.29
CA TYR A 16 -19.07 6.36 3.75
C TYR A 16 -18.24 7.51 4.30
N TRP A 17 -17.04 7.72 3.76
CA TRP A 17 -16.24 8.90 4.07
C TRP A 17 -17.00 10.20 3.81
N LEU A 18 -17.68 10.29 2.66
CA LEU A 18 -18.50 11.44 2.28
C LEU A 18 -19.81 11.57 3.08
N ALA A 19 -20.26 10.52 3.76
CA ALA A 19 -21.40 10.56 4.65
C ALA A 19 -21.05 11.08 6.05
N LEU A 20 -19.78 11.02 6.46
CA LEU A 20 -19.33 11.52 7.76
C LEU A 20 -19.54 13.03 7.89
N SER A 21 -19.93 13.47 9.09
CA SER A 21 -19.95 14.89 9.46
C SER A 21 -18.55 15.52 9.38
N ILE A 22 -18.49 16.85 9.23
CA ILE A 22 -17.22 17.58 9.27
C ILE A 22 -16.47 17.35 10.60
N PRO A 23 -17.12 17.43 11.78
CA PRO A 23 -16.49 17.10 13.06
C PRO A 23 -15.85 15.71 13.11
N ASP A 24 -16.53 14.68 12.61
CA ASP A 24 -16.01 13.30 12.64
C ASP A 24 -14.84 13.12 11.69
N ARG A 25 -14.88 13.76 10.51
CA ARG A 25 -13.72 13.80 9.61
C ARG A 25 -12.53 14.50 10.27
N GLN A 26 -12.76 15.63 10.95
CA GLN A 26 -11.69 16.34 11.66
C GLN A 26 -11.10 15.49 12.79
N ARG A 27 -11.94 14.77 13.54
CA ARG A 27 -11.50 13.83 14.57
C ARG A 27 -10.63 12.71 13.99
N LEU A 28 -11.02 12.13 12.85
CA LEU A 28 -10.21 11.14 12.13
C LEU A 28 -8.94 11.73 11.51
N ILE A 29 -8.94 13.00 11.11
CA ILE A 29 -7.74 13.68 10.61
C ILE A 29 -6.75 13.93 11.74
N GLY A 30 -7.21 14.41 12.89
CA GLY A 30 -6.37 14.77 14.04
C GLY A 30 -5.91 13.60 14.91
N ALA A 31 -6.58 12.44 14.85
CA ALA A 31 -6.20 11.29 15.66
C ALA A 31 -4.79 10.74 15.30
N PRO A 32 -3.98 10.31 16.29
CA PRO A 32 -2.70 9.66 16.04
C PRO A 32 -2.88 8.29 15.36
N GLU A 33 -1.80 7.76 14.78
CA GLU A 33 -1.77 6.43 14.17
C GLU A 33 -1.74 5.30 15.21
N GLY A 34 -2.01 4.06 14.78
CA GLY A 34 -1.90 2.85 15.60
C GLY A 34 -3.24 2.28 16.06
N GLU A 35 -3.22 1.41 17.07
CA GLU A 35 -4.41 0.65 17.52
C GLU A 35 -5.59 1.55 17.91
N HIS A 36 -5.30 2.70 18.52
CA HIS A 36 -6.30 3.70 18.89
C HIS A 36 -7.04 4.27 17.67
N TYR A 37 -6.38 4.33 16.51
CA TYR A 37 -6.98 4.79 15.26
C TYR A 37 -8.02 3.79 14.75
N ALA A 38 -7.70 2.49 14.78
CA ALA A 38 -8.60 1.42 14.36
C ALA A 38 -9.87 1.39 15.23
N ALA A 39 -9.72 1.51 16.56
CA ALA A 39 -10.84 1.57 17.49
C ALA A 39 -11.73 2.80 17.23
N LEU A 40 -11.15 3.96 16.95
CA LEU A 40 -11.88 5.18 16.60
C LEU A 40 -12.68 5.01 15.30
N VAL A 41 -12.06 4.44 14.26
CA VAL A 41 -12.74 4.17 12.99
C VAL A 41 -13.90 3.19 13.20
N ALA A 42 -13.71 2.14 14.00
CA ALA A 42 -14.77 1.18 14.32
C ALA A 42 -15.94 1.80 15.09
N ALA A 43 -15.65 2.74 16.02
CA ALA A 43 -16.69 3.46 16.76
C ALA A 43 -17.55 4.34 15.82
N ILE A 44 -16.90 5.11 14.95
CA ILE A 44 -17.58 5.96 13.96
C ILE A 44 -18.37 5.10 12.95
N ALA A 45 -17.79 3.97 12.51
CA ALA A 45 -18.46 3.06 11.60
C ALA A 45 -19.75 2.46 12.19
N ARG A 46 -19.77 2.18 13.49
CA ARG A 46 -20.96 1.71 14.20
C ARG A 46 -22.02 2.80 14.33
N GLU A 47 -21.62 4.06 14.52
CA GLU A 47 -22.53 5.20 14.64
C GLU A 47 -23.23 5.52 13.30
N TYR A 48 -22.50 5.41 12.19
CA TYR A 48 -22.99 5.70 10.84
C TYR A 48 -23.46 4.46 10.07
N ASP A 49 -23.49 3.29 10.73
CA ASP A 49 -23.87 1.99 10.17
C ASP A 49 -23.20 1.65 8.83
N PHE A 50 -21.85 1.68 8.80
CA PHE A 50 -21.10 1.26 7.63
C PHE A 50 -20.05 0.18 7.91
N PRO A 51 -19.78 -0.73 6.95
CA PRO A 51 -18.80 -1.78 7.13
C PRO A 51 -17.38 -1.24 7.13
N VAL A 52 -16.61 -1.61 8.15
CA VAL A 52 -15.16 -1.52 8.16
C VAL A 52 -14.63 -2.79 7.50
N VAL A 53 -14.07 -2.65 6.30
CA VAL A 53 -13.57 -3.80 5.53
C VAL A 53 -12.05 -3.86 5.70
N PRO A 54 -11.44 -5.04 5.93
CA PRO A 54 -9.99 -5.16 5.90
C PRO A 54 -9.46 -4.81 4.50
N ILE A 55 -8.25 -4.29 4.44
CA ILE A 55 -7.53 -4.18 3.16
C ILE A 55 -7.16 -5.60 2.74
N GLU A 56 -7.57 -5.99 1.53
CA GLU A 56 -7.21 -7.27 0.94
C GLU A 56 -5.68 -7.36 0.82
N ALA A 57 -5.13 -8.53 1.15
CA ALA A 57 -3.72 -8.79 0.91
C ALA A 57 -3.44 -8.72 -0.59
N ASP A 58 -2.28 -8.19 -0.95
CA ASP A 58 -1.87 -8.17 -2.35
C ASP A 58 -1.86 -9.60 -2.92
N PRO A 59 -2.29 -9.78 -4.18
CA PRO A 59 -2.22 -11.08 -4.82
C PRO A 59 -0.77 -11.57 -4.86
N PRO A 60 -0.56 -12.89 -4.83
CA PRO A 60 0.78 -13.43 -4.95
C PRO A 60 1.40 -12.92 -6.26
N PRO A 61 2.69 -12.63 -6.24
CA PRO A 61 3.39 -12.11 -7.40
C PRO A 61 3.23 -13.01 -8.64
N ASP A 62 2.91 -12.42 -9.81
CA ASP A 62 2.82 -13.17 -11.06
C ASP A 62 4.16 -13.87 -11.36
N PRO A 63 4.18 -15.21 -11.54
CA PRO A 63 5.40 -15.93 -11.86
C PRO A 63 5.93 -15.63 -13.27
N ALA A 64 5.13 -15.06 -14.16
CA ALA A 64 5.59 -14.67 -15.48
C ALA A 64 6.57 -13.49 -15.38
N THR A 65 7.85 -13.75 -15.67
CA THR A 65 8.85 -12.69 -15.84
C THR A 65 8.61 -12.03 -17.20
N PRO A 66 8.19 -10.75 -17.26
CA PRO A 66 8.19 -10.01 -18.52
C PRO A 66 9.63 -9.94 -19.07
N GLN A 67 9.80 -9.83 -20.39
CA GLN A 67 11.12 -9.76 -21.05
C GLN A 67 11.82 -8.41 -20.80
N LEU A 68 12.08 -8.09 -19.52
CA LEU A 68 12.70 -6.85 -19.06
C LEU A 68 14.22 -7.01 -18.82
N GLY A 69 14.79 -8.19 -19.12
CA GLY A 69 16.19 -8.49 -18.82
C GLY A 69 16.49 -8.64 -17.32
N ILE A 70 15.45 -8.79 -16.49
CA ILE A 70 15.56 -8.95 -15.02
C ILE A 70 15.73 -10.43 -14.69
N ALA A 71 16.71 -10.76 -13.84
CA ALA A 71 16.91 -12.14 -13.38
C ALA A 71 15.66 -12.65 -12.61
N PRO A 72 15.20 -13.90 -12.83
CA PRO A 72 14.00 -14.43 -12.17
C PRO A 72 14.04 -14.38 -10.64
N ALA A 73 15.22 -14.61 -10.04
CA ALA A 73 15.41 -14.51 -8.59
C ALA A 73 15.21 -13.08 -8.07
N LEU A 74 15.65 -12.07 -8.83
CA LEU A 74 15.42 -10.67 -8.51
C LEU A 74 13.94 -10.32 -8.66
N TRP A 75 13.32 -10.75 -9.76
CA TRP A 75 11.90 -10.57 -10.02
C TRP A 75 11.04 -11.11 -8.88
N SER A 76 11.35 -12.30 -8.38
CA SER A 76 10.60 -12.94 -7.28
C SER A 76 10.60 -12.15 -5.96
N GLN A 77 11.64 -11.35 -5.72
CA GLN A 77 11.79 -10.56 -4.49
C GLN A 77 11.05 -9.21 -4.54
N LEU A 78 10.68 -8.75 -5.74
CA LEU A 78 9.97 -7.50 -5.91
C LEU A 78 8.52 -7.62 -5.44
N THR A 79 8.05 -6.59 -4.75
CA THR A 79 6.63 -6.39 -4.44
C THR A 79 5.81 -6.20 -5.72
N PRO A 80 4.50 -6.44 -5.68
CA PRO A 80 3.62 -6.18 -6.83
C PRO A 80 3.72 -4.75 -7.38
N PHE A 81 3.90 -3.76 -6.50
CA PHE A 81 4.09 -2.37 -6.91
C PHE A 81 5.41 -2.17 -7.66
N GLU A 82 6.53 -2.68 -7.15
CA GLU A 82 7.83 -2.56 -7.84
C GLU A 82 7.84 -3.26 -9.19
N ARG A 83 7.19 -4.42 -9.31
CA ARG A 83 7.00 -5.12 -10.60
C ARG A 83 6.19 -4.29 -11.58
N PHE A 84 5.11 -3.67 -11.10
CA PHE A 84 4.31 -2.77 -11.91
C PHE A 84 5.16 -1.59 -12.42
N VAL A 85 5.96 -0.98 -11.54
CA VAL A 85 6.89 0.08 -11.92
C VAL A 85 7.86 -0.42 -12.98
N CYS A 86 8.50 -1.59 -12.79
CA CYS A 86 9.43 -2.16 -13.77
C CYS A 86 8.77 -2.38 -15.13
N VAL A 87 7.56 -2.95 -15.18
CA VAL A 87 6.81 -3.17 -16.44
C VAL A 87 6.44 -1.88 -17.15
N LYS A 88 6.12 -0.82 -16.40
CA LYS A 88 5.72 0.48 -16.94
C LYS A 88 6.89 1.40 -17.24
N SER A 89 8.09 1.04 -16.81
CA SER A 89 9.29 1.84 -16.99
C SER A 89 9.91 1.63 -18.35
N ARG A 90 10.66 2.63 -18.80
CA ARG A 90 11.46 2.47 -20.02
C ARG A 90 12.66 1.56 -19.73
N PRO A 91 13.08 0.71 -20.69
CA PRO A 91 14.20 -0.21 -20.50
C PRO A 91 15.47 0.45 -19.98
N GLU A 92 15.78 1.66 -20.45
CA GLU A 92 16.96 2.44 -20.07
C GLU A 92 16.96 2.91 -18.61
N ARG A 93 15.79 2.93 -17.94
CA ARG A 93 15.67 3.36 -16.53
C ARG A 93 15.50 2.21 -15.55
N LEU A 94 15.42 0.97 -16.04
CA LEU A 94 15.22 -0.20 -15.19
C LEU A 94 16.36 -0.38 -14.18
N GLY A 95 17.61 -0.13 -14.58
CA GLY A 95 18.76 -0.22 -13.67
C GLY A 95 18.66 0.74 -12.48
N GLU A 96 18.28 2.00 -12.72
CA GLU A 96 18.08 3.01 -11.67
C GLU A 96 16.94 2.62 -10.73
N ILE A 97 15.84 2.12 -11.28
CA ILE A 97 14.64 1.76 -10.53
C ILE A 97 14.89 0.53 -9.65
N LEU A 98 15.59 -0.47 -10.16
CA LEU A 98 15.95 -1.66 -9.39
C LEU A 98 16.94 -1.33 -8.28
N ALA A 99 17.91 -0.44 -8.54
CA ALA A 99 18.84 0.05 -7.52
C ALA A 99 18.12 0.83 -6.39
N ALA A 100 17.06 1.58 -6.72
CA ALA A 100 16.25 2.30 -5.75
C ALA A 100 15.25 1.41 -4.98
N ALA A 101 14.71 0.39 -5.64
CA ALA A 101 13.75 -0.56 -5.04
C ALA A 101 14.41 -1.55 -4.07
N LEU A 102 15.71 -1.84 -4.25
CA LEU A 102 16.45 -2.80 -3.42
C LEU A 102 17.63 -2.12 -2.71
N PRO A 103 17.40 -1.25 -1.71
CA PRO A 103 18.47 -0.57 -0.98
C PRO A 103 19.38 -1.50 -0.15
N GLY A 104 19.22 -2.83 -0.25
CA GLY A 104 20.00 -3.83 0.48
C GLY A 104 20.76 -4.86 -0.38
N CYS A 105 20.73 -4.78 -1.73
CA CYS A 105 21.44 -5.74 -2.59
C CYS A 105 22.80 -5.25 -3.14
N ILE A 106 23.21 -4.01 -2.84
CA ILE A 106 24.53 -3.49 -3.21
C ILE A 106 25.47 -3.51 -1.99
N THR A 107 25.70 -4.70 -1.44
CA THR A 107 26.90 -5.01 -0.65
C THR A 107 27.22 -6.48 -0.82
N ALA A 108 27.73 -6.84 -2.00
CA ALA A 108 28.70 -7.92 -2.16
C ALA A 108 29.13 -7.96 -3.64
N GLN A 109 30.05 -7.09 -4.04
CA GLN A 109 31.08 -7.48 -4.98
C GLN A 109 32.40 -6.92 -4.47
N GLU A 110 33.35 -7.85 -4.39
CA GLU A 110 34.71 -7.77 -3.83
C GLU A 110 35.58 -6.63 -4.38
#